data_AF-A0A4P6KCY6-F1
#
_entry.id   AF-A0A4P6KCY6-F1
#
_cell.length_a   1.000
_cell.length_b   1.000
_cell.length_c   1.000
_cell.angle_alpha   90.00
_cell.angle_beta   90.00
_cell.angle_gamma   90.00
#
_symmetry.space_group_name_H-M   'P 1'
#
loop_
_entity.id
_entity.type
_entity.pdbx_description
1 polymer ?
#
loop_
_entity_poly.entity_id
_entity_poly.type
_entity_poly.pdbx_seq_one_letter_code
_entity_poly.pdbx_strand_id
1 'polypeptide(L)'
;MAGRIFAWTIGILLTGLYISTVVAGIGNLVLLPQMAATMGLSMTPAGWFWLGFGVLLPVVVFSLSLFLARGRTAALRVLVLAAGLGVVAAVQLEVMHLVPQSGFFAS
;
A
#
# COMPACT_ATOMS: atom_id res chain seq x y z
N MET A 1 1.48 -33.03 -2.76
CA MET A 1 1.47 -32.16 -1.56
C MET A 1 2.40 -30.96 -1.69
N ALA A 2 3.61 -31.11 -2.26
CA ALA A 2 4.56 -30.01 -2.47
C ALA A 2 3.99 -28.75 -3.16
N GLY A 3 3.17 -28.91 -4.21
CA GLY A 3 2.56 -27.76 -4.91
C GLY A 3 1.55 -26.95 -4.07
N ARG A 4 0.87 -27.59 -3.10
CA ARG A 4 0.00 -26.86 -2.16
C ARG A 4 0.82 -26.08 -1.14
N ILE A 5 1.89 -26.68 -0.61
CA ILE A 5 2.78 -26.03 0.35
C ILE A 5 3.41 -24.78 -0.29
N PHE A 6 3.91 -24.90 -1.52
CA PHE A 6 4.50 -23.78 -2.25
C PHE A 6 3.52 -22.62 -2.48
N ALA A 7 2.28 -22.92 -2.89
CA ALA A 7 1.24 -21.90 -3.07
C ALA A 7 0.88 -21.19 -1.77
N TRP A 8 0.85 -21.91 -0.65
CA TRP A 8 0.63 -21.32 0.68
C TRP A 8 1.79 -20.45 1.12
N THR A 9 3.04 -20.89 0.92
CA THR A 9 4.22 -20.09 1.23
C THR A 9 4.21 -18.77 0.46
N ILE A 10 3.93 -18.80 -0.85
CA ILE A 10 3.84 -17.57 -1.64
C ILE A 10 2.68 -16.68 -1.17
N GLY A 11 1.52 -17.26 -0.88
CA GLY A 11 0.37 -16.49 -0.38
C GLY A 11 0.68 -15.76 0.93
N ILE A 12 1.40 -16.42 1.84
CA ILE A 12 1.86 -15.82 3.11
C ILE A 12 2.86 -14.69 2.83
N LEU A 13 3.85 -14.91 1.96
CA LEU A 13 4.84 -13.88 1.61
C LEU A 13 4.18 -12.65 0.99
N LEU A 14 3.26 -12.84 0.03
CA LEU A 14 2.51 -11.74 -0.59
C LEU A 14 1.67 -10.99 0.44
N THR A 15 0.99 -11.71 1.34
CA THR A 15 0.22 -11.08 2.42
C THR A 15 1.13 -10.26 3.36
N GLY A 16 2.32 -10.79 3.68
CA GLY A 16 3.33 -10.08 4.44
C GLY A 16 3.79 -8.79 3.75
N LEU A 17 3.94 -8.80 2.43
CA LEU A 17 4.26 -7.59 1.65
C LEU A 17 3.12 -6.56 1.68
N TYR A 18 1.86 -6.99 1.61
CA TYR A 18 0.74 -6.06 1.82
C TYR A 18 0.79 -5.43 3.21
N ILE A 19 1.05 -6.22 4.26
CA ILE A 19 1.18 -5.70 5.62
C ILE A 19 2.34 -4.70 5.70
N SER A 20 3.50 -4.99 5.11
CA SER A 20 4.64 -4.07 5.13
C SER A 20 4.33 -2.74 4.43
N THR A 21 3.58 -2.74 3.33
CA THR A 21 3.17 -1.50 2.66
C THR A 21 2.22 -0.66 3.51
N VAL A 22 1.31 -1.28 4.25
CA VAL A 22 0.42 -0.59 5.20
C VAL A 22 1.23 0.01 6.35
N VAL A 23 2.15 -0.76 6.93
CA VAL A 23 3.05 -0.28 8.00
C VAL A 23 3.89 0.90 7.53
N ALA A 24 4.45 0.83 6.31
CA ALA A 24 5.19 1.95 5.72
C ALA A 24 4.31 3.19 5.52
N GLY A 25 3.08 3.02 5.03
CA GLY A 25 2.12 4.11 4.91
C GLY A 25 1.75 4.74 6.26
N ILE A 26 1.56 3.92 7.30
CA ILE A 26 1.33 4.41 8.68
C ILE A 26 2.56 5.17 9.19
N GLY A 27 3.76 4.65 8.93
CA GLY A 27 5.01 5.34 9.23
C GLY A 27 5.05 6.73 8.61
N ASN A 28 4.71 6.83 7.31
CA ASN A 28 4.62 8.10 6.61
C ASN A 28 3.56 9.03 7.22
N LEU A 29 2.37 8.51 7.58
CA LEU A 29 1.31 9.27 8.24
C LEU A 29 1.73 9.89 9.58
N VAL A 30 2.57 9.21 10.34
CA VAL A 30 2.98 9.66 11.69
C VAL A 30 4.23 10.52 11.62
N LEU A 31 5.25 10.08 10.89
CA LEU A 31 6.57 10.70 10.87
C LEU A 31 6.58 12.01 10.07
N LEU A 32 5.86 12.10 8.95
CA LEU A 32 5.91 13.31 8.10
C LEU A 32 5.27 14.54 8.77
N PRO A 33 4.11 14.45 9.44
CA PRO A 33 3.58 15.58 10.22
C PRO A 33 4.49 15.97 11.39
N GLN A 34 5.13 14.98 12.03
CA GLN A 34 6.03 15.23 13.15
C GLN A 34 7.30 15.97 12.69
N MET A 35 7.87 15.58 11.55
CA MET A 35 8.96 16.31 10.89
C MET A 35 8.53 17.71 10.45
N ALA A 36 7.36 17.87 9.83
CA ALA A 36 6.84 19.18 9.43
C ALA A 36 6.72 20.14 10.63
N ALA A 37 6.19 19.64 11.76
CA ALA A 37 6.06 20.42 12.99
C ALA A 37 7.43 20.88 13.53
N THR A 38 8.47 20.05 13.45
CA THR A 38 9.84 20.47 13.85
C THR A 38 10.42 21.58 12.96
N MET A 39 9.92 21.71 11.73
CA MET A 39 10.32 22.75 10.77
C MET A 39 9.39 23.98 10.78
N GLY A 40 8.40 24.01 11.69
CA GLY A 40 7.41 25.09 11.77
C GLY A 40 6.40 25.10 10.63
N LEU A 41 6.29 24.00 9.87
CA LEU A 41 5.38 23.86 8.74
C LEU A 41 4.15 23.03 9.14
N SER A 42 3.02 23.34 8.54
CA SER A 42 1.78 22.58 8.69
C SER A 42 1.53 21.66 7.49
N MET A 43 0.85 20.55 7.72
CA MET A 43 0.42 19.66 6.65
C MET A 43 -0.83 20.23 5.97
N THR A 44 -0.80 20.29 4.64
CA THR A 44 -1.96 20.71 3.85
C THR A 44 -3.05 19.62 3.87
N PRO A 45 -4.32 19.99 3.59
CA PRO A 45 -5.39 19.01 3.39
C PRO A 45 -5.08 17.99 2.29
N ALA A 46 -4.35 18.41 1.24
CA ALA A 46 -3.91 17.53 0.16
C ALA A 46 -2.86 16.52 0.64
N GLY A 47 -1.92 16.92 1.51
CA GLY A 47 -0.93 16.03 2.10
C GLY A 47 -1.57 14.95 2.98
N TRP A 48 -2.54 15.32 3.81
CA TRP A 48 -3.33 14.36 4.60
C TRP A 48 -4.11 13.37 3.72
N PHE A 49 -4.71 13.85 2.63
CA PHE A 49 -5.40 12.99 1.68
C PHE A 49 -4.47 11.95 1.06
N TRP A 50 -3.29 12.36 0.58
CA TRP A 50 -2.32 11.44 -0.04
C TRP A 50 -1.75 10.43 0.96
N LEU A 51 -1.52 10.83 2.21
CA LEU A 51 -1.07 9.90 3.25
C LEU A 51 -2.15 8.88 3.61
N GLY A 52 -3.39 9.33 3.76
CA GLY A 52 -4.54 8.44 3.96
C GLY A 52 -4.72 7.48 2.79
N PHE A 53 -4.59 7.99 1.56
CA PHE A 53 -4.65 7.19 0.33
C PHE A 53 -3.55 6.13 0.30
N GLY A 54 -2.30 6.48 0.64
CA GLY A 54 -1.18 5.54 0.70
C GLY A 54 -1.38 4.39 1.70
N VAL A 55 -2.11 4.62 2.79
CA VAL A 55 -2.46 3.59 3.79
C VAL A 55 -3.66 2.75 3.39
N LEU A 56 -4.72 3.39 2.86
CA LEU A 56 -5.95 2.70 2.50
C LEU A 56 -5.81 1.87 1.23
N LEU A 57 -5.01 2.31 0.27
CA LEU A 57 -4.92 1.68 -1.04
C LEU A 57 -4.44 0.21 -0.96
N PRO A 58 -3.38 -0.15 -0.23
CA PRO A 58 -3.00 -1.56 -0.07
C PRO A 58 -4.11 -2.41 0.57
N VAL A 59 -4.84 -1.88 1.55
CA VAL A 59 -5.93 -2.59 2.25
C VAL A 59 -7.10 -2.87 1.30
N VAL A 60 -7.49 -1.86 0.52
CA VAL A 60 -8.57 -1.98 -0.47
C VAL A 60 -8.20 -2.97 -1.57
N VAL A 61 -6.99 -2.85 -2.13
CA VAL A 61 -6.53 -3.74 -3.21
C VAL A 61 -6.36 -5.18 -2.72
N PHE A 62 -5.86 -5.38 -1.50
CA PHE A 62 -5.80 -6.72 -0.88
C PHE A 62 -7.20 -7.32 -0.72
N SER A 63 -8.15 -6.56 -0.19
CA SER A 63 -9.53 -6.99 0.02
C SER A 63 -10.22 -7.36 -1.30
N LEU A 64 -10.04 -6.53 -2.33
CA LEU A 64 -10.53 -6.81 -3.69
C LEU A 64 -9.87 -8.06 -4.28
N SER A 65 -8.56 -8.22 -4.10
CA SER A 65 -7.82 -9.39 -4.56
C SER A 65 -8.35 -10.67 -3.92
N LEU A 66 -8.62 -10.65 -2.62
CA LEU A 66 -9.24 -11.78 -1.90
C LEU A 66 -10.67 -12.05 -2.38
N PHE A 67 -11.46 -11.00 -2.63
CA PHE A 67 -12.83 -11.13 -3.12
C PHE A 67 -12.87 -11.75 -4.53
N LEU A 68 -12.04 -11.27 -5.46
CA LEU A 68 -11.91 -11.81 -6.82
C LEU A 68 -11.33 -13.24 -6.85
N ALA A 69 -10.52 -13.59 -5.86
CA ALA A 69 -9.92 -14.92 -5.74
C ALA A 69 -10.88 -15.99 -5.18
N ARG A 70 -12.08 -15.61 -4.68
CA ARG A 70 -13.06 -16.56 -4.14
C ARG A 70 -13.45 -17.59 -5.21
N GLY A 71 -13.43 -18.88 -4.83
CA GLY A 71 -13.77 -19.98 -5.74
C GLY A 71 -12.69 -20.38 -6.77
N ARG A 72 -11.57 -19.64 -6.87
CA ARG A 72 -10.49 -19.97 -7.81
C ARG A 72 -9.45 -20.94 -7.23
N THR A 73 -8.70 -21.59 -8.11
CA THR A 73 -7.58 -22.50 -7.78
C THR A 73 -6.44 -21.75 -7.07
N ALA A 74 -5.66 -22.46 -6.24
CA ALA A 74 -4.61 -21.86 -5.42
C ALA A 74 -3.59 -21.02 -6.23
N ALA A 75 -3.21 -21.48 -7.43
CA ALA A 75 -2.30 -20.76 -8.32
C ALA A 75 -2.89 -19.43 -8.80
N LEU A 76 -4.17 -19.42 -9.20
CA LEU A 76 -4.84 -18.19 -9.64
C LEU A 76 -5.01 -17.19 -8.48
N ARG A 77 -5.22 -17.66 -7.24
CA ARG A 77 -5.29 -16.76 -6.08
C ARG A 77 -3.97 -16.03 -5.85
N VAL A 78 -2.86 -16.75 -5.96
CA VAL A 78 -1.51 -16.18 -5.82
C VAL A 78 -1.24 -15.15 -6.92
N LEU A 79 -1.60 -15.45 -8.18
CA LEU A 79 -1.44 -14.51 -9.29
C LEU A 79 -2.27 -13.23 -9.10
N VAL A 80 -3.52 -13.34 -8.64
CA VAL A 80 -4.37 -12.18 -8.37
C VAL A 80 -3.78 -11.31 -7.24
N LEU A 81 -3.29 -11.93 -6.16
CA LEU A 81 -2.63 -11.21 -5.06
C LEU A 81 -1.36 -10.49 -5.53
N ALA A 82 -0.53 -11.15 -6.34
CA ALA A 82 0.69 -10.58 -6.89
C ALA A 82 0.39 -9.43 -7.86
N ALA A 83 -0.62 -9.58 -8.72
CA ALA A 83 -1.05 -8.52 -9.62
C ALA A 83 -1.57 -7.30 -8.85
N GLY A 84 -2.40 -7.51 -7.82
CA GLY A 84 -2.85 -6.42 -6.95
C GLY A 84 -1.69 -5.70 -6.27
N LEU A 85 -0.67 -6.44 -5.81
CA LEU A 85 0.50 -5.84 -5.18
C LEU A 85 1.31 -5.01 -6.18
N GLY A 86 1.42 -5.48 -7.43
CA GLY A 86 2.02 -4.72 -8.52
C GLY A 86 1.27 -3.43 -8.82
N VAL A 87 -0.07 -3.44 -8.81
CA VAL A 87 -0.90 -2.24 -8.95
C VAL A 87 -0.65 -1.27 -7.79
N VAL A 88 -0.61 -1.77 -6.54
CA VAL A 88 -0.29 -0.93 -5.37
C VAL A 88 1.06 -0.25 -5.53
N ALA A 89 2.09 -1.00 -5.95
CA ALA A 89 3.43 -0.45 -6.16
C ALA A 89 3.46 0.59 -7.28
N ALA A 90 2.82 0.30 -8.42
CA ALA A 90 2.75 1.23 -9.55
C ALA A 90 2.05 2.53 -9.16
N VAL A 91 0.91 2.44 -8.46
CA VAL A 91 0.18 3.62 -7.99
C VAL A 91 1.01 4.41 -6.98
N GLN A 92 1.69 3.76 -6.03
CA GLN A 92 2.55 4.49 -5.09
C GLN A 92 3.71 5.20 -5.79
N LEU A 93 4.32 4.57 -6.81
CA LEU A 93 5.38 5.20 -7.62
C LEU A 93 4.86 6.42 -8.38
N GLU A 94 3.70 6.31 -9.02
CA GLU A 94 3.05 7.44 -9.69
C GLU A 94 2.73 8.57 -8.72
N VAL A 95 2.20 8.26 -7.53
CA VAL A 95 1.93 9.27 -6.50
C VAL A 95 3.21 9.98 -6.06
N MET A 96 4.34 9.28 -5.91
CA MET A 96 5.62 9.92 -5.60
C MET A 96 6.13 10.84 -6.73
N HIS A 97 5.80 10.56 -7.99
CA HIS A 97 6.23 11.37 -9.13
C HIS A 97 5.29 12.55 -9.41
N LEU A 98 3.98 12.33 -9.29
CA LEU A 98 2.96 13.30 -9.66
C LEU A 98 2.64 14.31 -8.56
N VAL A 99 2.88 13.99 -7.30
CA VAL A 99 2.55 14.90 -6.19
C VAL A 99 3.72 15.83 -5.90
N PRO A 100 3.61 17.14 -6.21
CA PRO A 100 4.67 18.10 -5.93
C PRO A 100 4.83 18.26 -4.41
N GLN A 101 6.08 18.37 -3.93
CA GLN A 101 6.34 18.59 -2.50
C GLN A 101 5.76 19.92 -1.97
N SER A 102 5.57 20.90 -2.86
CA SER A 102 4.87 22.16 -2.55
C SER A 102 3.39 21.98 -2.22
N GLY A 103 2.79 20.83 -2.56
CA GLY A 103 1.42 20.49 -2.22
C GLY A 103 1.26 19.85 -0.85
N PHE A 104 2.34 19.39 -0.21
CA PHE A 104 2.31 18.66 1.07
C PHE A 104 2.44 19.55 2.31
N PHE A 105 3.18 20.64 2.19
CA PHE A 105 3.53 21.53 3.30
C PHE A 105 3.05 22.94 3.01
N ALA A 106 2.33 23.54 3.96
CA ALA A 106 1.97 24.95 3.95
C ALA A 106 2.65 25.67 5.12
N SER A 107 3.11 26.89 4.85
CA SER A 107 3.63 27.84 5.83
C SER A 107 2.50 28.43 6.67
#